data_AF-A0A4C1SLQ2-F1
#
_entry.id   AF-A0A4C1SLQ2-F1
#
_cell.length_a   1.000
_cell.length_b   1.000
_cell.length_c   1.000
_cell.angle_alpha   90.00
_cell.angle_beta   90.00
_cell.angle_gamma   90.00
#
_symmetry.space_group_name_H-M   'P 1'
#
loop_
_entity.id
_entity.type
_entity.pdbx_description
1 polymer ?
#
loop_
_entity_poly.entity_id
_entity_poly.type
_entity_poly.pdbx_seq_one_letter_code
_entity_poly.pdbx_strand_id
1 'polypeptide(L)'
;MLDTGKVPKGMSEIFYYLPNRLMLPKGTKGGFPFQIFVIAYPYVPLETDDKFAKEFYLDNKPSGYPFDRPVSDYFYLQPNMYFEDVVVYHEGEDKANYYNIPGYTIHDNVVPKY
;
A
#
# COMPACT_ATOMS: atom_id res chain seq x y z
N MET A 1 8.31 24.38 13.06
CA MET A 1 9.71 24.44 12.58
C MET A 1 10.32 23.10 12.92
N LEU A 2 10.93 22.39 11.96
CA LEU A 2 11.66 21.14 12.24
C LEU A 2 12.76 21.46 13.26
N ASP A 3 13.01 20.57 14.22
CA ASP A 3 14.15 20.69 15.14
C ASP A 3 15.42 20.89 14.29
N THR A 4 16.22 21.90 14.64
CA THR A 4 17.48 22.20 13.94
C THR A 4 18.35 20.94 13.86
N GLY A 5 18.64 20.49 12.62
CA GLY A 5 19.49 19.33 12.34
C GLY A 5 18.76 18.02 12.00
N LYS A 6 17.42 18.00 11.96
CA LYS A 6 16.64 16.83 11.51
C LYS A 6 15.98 17.08 10.15
N VAL A 7 15.92 16.03 9.33
CA VAL A 7 15.16 16.00 8.07
C VAL A 7 14.07 14.92 8.13
N PRO A 8 12.91 15.11 7.47
CA PRO A 8 11.88 14.07 7.42
C PRO A 8 12.36 12.85 6.62
N LYS A 9 12.49 11.70 7.27
CA LYS A 9 12.95 10.43 6.67
C LYS A 9 12.20 10.08 5.37
N GLY A 10 10.87 10.24 5.39
CA GLY A 10 10.01 9.98 4.23
C GLY A 10 10.36 10.81 3.00
N MET A 11 10.84 12.04 3.21
CA MET A 11 11.21 12.97 2.15
C MET A 11 12.69 12.81 1.73
N SER A 12 13.55 12.28 2.60
CA SER A 12 14.97 12.09 2.30
C SER A 12 15.30 10.73 1.68
N GLU A 13 14.62 9.66 2.11
CA GLU A 13 14.98 8.28 1.74
C GLU A 13 13.98 7.60 0.80
N ILE A 14 12.68 7.85 0.95
CA ILE A 14 11.62 7.11 0.25
C ILE A 14 10.66 8.03 -0.53
N PHE A 15 11.14 9.19 -0.98
CA PHE A 15 10.35 10.20 -1.67
C PHE A 15 9.70 9.71 -2.98
N TYR A 16 10.20 8.61 -3.54
CA TYR A 16 9.73 7.98 -4.77
C TYR A 16 8.66 6.89 -4.53
N TYR A 17 8.33 6.58 -3.27
CA TYR A 17 7.25 5.65 -2.94
C TYR A 17 5.87 6.32 -3.05
N LEU A 18 4.85 5.51 -3.31
CA LEU A 18 3.46 5.96 -3.32
C LEU A 18 3.08 6.51 -1.93
N PRO A 19 2.42 7.68 -1.82
CA PRO A 19 1.97 8.18 -0.53
C PRO A 19 0.98 7.22 0.16
N ASN A 20 1.22 6.88 1.43
CA ASN A 20 0.43 5.92 2.19
C ASN A 20 -1.09 6.21 2.20
N ARG A 21 -1.49 7.49 2.12
CA ARG A 21 -2.92 7.90 2.06
C ARG A 21 -3.65 7.49 0.77
N LEU A 22 -2.92 6.97 -0.21
CA LEU A 22 -3.45 6.47 -1.49
C LEU A 22 -3.27 4.95 -1.62
N MET A 23 -2.84 4.26 -0.56
CA MET A 23 -2.64 2.81 -0.56
C MET A 23 -3.94 2.05 -0.84
N LEU A 24 -5.07 2.56 -0.35
CA LEU A 24 -6.39 1.99 -0.57
C LEU A 24 -7.18 2.84 -1.57
N PRO A 25 -7.94 2.23 -2.50
CA PRO A 25 -8.92 2.95 -3.29
C PRO A 25 -10.03 3.49 -2.39
N LYS A 26 -10.74 4.54 -2.83
CA LYS A 26 -11.90 5.05 -2.11
C LYS A 26 -12.97 3.96 -2.02
N GLY A 27 -13.36 3.59 -0.81
CA GLY A 27 -14.44 2.64 -0.58
C GLY A 27 -15.82 3.22 -0.88
N THR A 28 -16.86 2.54 -0.39
CA THR A 28 -18.22 3.08 -0.35
C THR A 28 -18.77 3.01 1.07
N LYS A 29 -19.87 3.72 1.35
CA LYS A 29 -20.55 3.63 2.67
C LYS A 29 -21.06 2.22 2.96
N GLY A 30 -21.48 1.48 1.92
CA GLY A 30 -21.90 0.08 2.04
C GLY A 30 -20.75 -0.92 2.01
N GLY A 31 -19.51 -0.45 1.81
CA GLY A 31 -18.35 -1.29 1.57
C GLY A 31 -18.19 -1.66 0.09
N PHE A 32 -16.96 -1.65 -0.40
CA PHE A 32 -16.60 -2.15 -1.72
C PHE A 32 -15.77 -3.43 -1.59
N PRO A 33 -16.15 -4.54 -2.25
CA PRO A 33 -15.44 -5.81 -2.12
C PRO A 33 -14.11 -5.79 -2.89
N PHE A 34 -13.06 -6.28 -2.25
CA PHE A 34 -11.73 -6.54 -2.80
C PHE A 34 -11.22 -7.89 -2.30
N GLN A 35 -10.06 -8.31 -2.77
CA GLN A 35 -9.35 -9.48 -2.25
C GLN A 35 -7.94 -9.12 -1.85
N ILE A 36 -7.49 -9.63 -0.71
CA ILE A 36 -6.08 -9.61 -0.31
C ILE A 36 -5.48 -10.99 -0.61
N PHE A 37 -4.35 -11.00 -1.30
CA PHE A 37 -3.55 -12.18 -1.54
C PHE A 37 -2.32 -12.18 -0.65
N VAL A 38 -2.08 -13.28 0.05
CA VAL A 38 -0.89 -13.50 0.87
C VAL A 38 -0.20 -14.79 0.41
N ILE A 39 1.13 -14.74 0.31
CA ILE A 39 1.96 -15.90 0.00
C ILE A 39 3.18 -15.93 0.91
N ALA A 40 3.54 -17.13 1.38
CA ALA A 40 4.80 -17.40 2.06
C ALA A 40 5.65 -18.35 1.21
N TYR A 41 6.92 -18.02 0.98
CA TYR A 41 7.82 -18.87 0.19
C TYR A 41 9.25 -18.80 0.73
N PRO A 42 10.12 -19.79 0.43
CA PRO A 42 11.51 -19.78 0.90
C PRO A 42 12.30 -18.59 0.34
N TYR A 43 12.91 -17.82 1.24
CA TYR A 43 13.81 -16.72 0.89
C TYR A 43 15.05 -17.25 0.18
N VAL A 44 15.43 -16.62 -0.93
CA VAL A 44 16.69 -16.88 -1.62
C VAL A 44 17.35 -15.54 -1.93
N PRO A 45 18.53 -15.24 -1.36
CA PRO A 45 19.17 -13.95 -1.53
C PRO A 45 19.52 -13.70 -2.99
N LEU A 46 19.49 -12.42 -3.39
CA LEU A 46 20.00 -12.00 -4.69
C LEU A 46 21.55 -12.02 -4.65
N GLU A 47 22.14 -12.99 -5.33
CA GLU A 47 23.60 -13.07 -5.50
C GLU A 47 24.07 -12.04 -6.53
N THR A 48 24.33 -10.82 -6.07
CA THR A 48 24.90 -9.73 -6.87
C THR A 48 25.83 -8.87 -6.03
N ASP A 49 26.85 -8.27 -6.65
CA ASP A 49 27.70 -7.26 -6.02
C ASP A 49 27.17 -5.83 -6.25
N ASP A 50 26.13 -5.68 -7.06
CA ASP A 50 25.50 -4.40 -7.34
C ASP A 50 24.75 -3.88 -6.10
N LYS A 51 25.26 -2.78 -5.53
CA LYS A 51 24.66 -2.10 -4.37
C LYS A 51 23.28 -1.54 -4.69
N PHE A 52 23.06 -1.06 -5.91
CA PHE A 52 21.77 -0.52 -6.32
C PHE A 52 20.74 -1.66 -6.39
N ALA A 53 21.09 -2.78 -7.00
CA ALA A 53 20.19 -3.95 -7.04
C ALA A 53 19.78 -4.42 -5.63
N LYS A 54 20.71 -4.43 -4.66
CA LYS A 54 20.42 -4.79 -3.26
C LYS A 54 19.47 -3.83 -2.53
N GLU A 55 19.36 -2.58 -2.99
CA GLU A 55 18.46 -1.59 -2.42
C GLU A 55 17.02 -1.77 -2.91
N PHE A 56 16.84 -2.21 -4.16
CA PHE A 56 15.53 -2.33 -4.80
C PHE A 56 14.94 -3.75 -4.80
N TYR A 57 15.79 -4.79 -4.76
CA TYR A 57 15.35 -6.19 -4.77
C TYR A 57 15.60 -6.84 -3.42
N LEU A 58 14.52 -7.36 -2.84
CA LEU A 58 14.58 -8.05 -1.54
C LEU A 58 15.25 -9.43 -1.67
N ASP A 59 14.99 -10.12 -2.78
CA ASP A 59 15.42 -11.49 -3.02
C ASP A 59 15.66 -11.74 -4.53
N ASN A 60 15.92 -12.99 -4.93
CA ASN A 60 16.19 -13.32 -6.33
C ASN A 60 14.95 -13.49 -7.23
N LYS A 61 13.74 -13.15 -6.77
CA LYS A 61 12.51 -13.25 -7.59
C LYS A 61 12.29 -12.01 -8.44
N PRO A 62 11.54 -12.15 -9.55
CA PRO A 62 11.12 -10.99 -10.33
C PRO A 62 10.20 -10.08 -9.51
N SER A 63 10.24 -8.78 -9.80
CA SER A 63 9.31 -7.81 -9.20
C SER A 63 7.86 -8.20 -9.51
N GLY A 64 7.01 -8.22 -8.49
CA GLY A 64 5.61 -8.62 -8.62
C GLY A 64 5.36 -10.14 -8.54
N TYR A 65 6.38 -10.97 -8.31
CA TYR A 65 6.20 -12.41 -8.09
C TYR A 65 5.15 -12.71 -7.00
N PRO A 66 4.20 -13.65 -7.21
CA PRO A 66 4.06 -14.60 -8.33
C PRO A 66 3.12 -14.12 -9.46
N PHE A 67 2.86 -12.82 -9.56
CA PHE A 67 2.00 -12.20 -10.59
C PHE A 67 2.82 -11.47 -11.67
N ASP A 68 4.12 -11.73 -11.77
CA ASP A 68 5.04 -11.17 -12.78
C ASP A 68 4.73 -11.66 -14.21
N ARG A 69 3.97 -12.76 -14.34
CA ARG A 69 3.63 -13.40 -15.62
C ARG A 69 2.30 -14.14 -15.52
N PRO A 70 1.65 -14.46 -16.67
CA PRO A 70 0.44 -15.28 -16.66
C PRO A 70 0.76 -16.72 -16.24
N VAL A 71 -0.09 -17.27 -15.36
CA VAL A 71 -0.04 -18.66 -14.89
C VAL A 71 -1.48 -19.18 -14.80
N SER A 72 -1.67 -20.51 -14.85
CA SER A 72 -3.00 -21.10 -14.64
C SER A 72 -3.44 -20.98 -13.19
N ASP A 73 -4.73 -20.66 -12.98
CA ASP A 73 -5.37 -20.51 -11.67
C ASP A 73 -5.13 -21.70 -10.72
N TYR A 74 -4.98 -22.91 -11.26
CA TYR A 74 -4.68 -24.11 -10.49
C TYR A 74 -3.39 -23.98 -9.65
N PHE A 75 -2.42 -23.20 -10.13
CA PHE A 75 -1.16 -22.97 -9.42
C PHE A 75 -1.27 -21.95 -8.29
N TYR A 76 -2.39 -21.24 -8.14
CA TYR A 76 -2.59 -20.28 -7.05
C TYR A 76 -3.33 -20.86 -5.83
N LEU A 77 -3.65 -22.16 -5.86
CA LEU A 77 -4.33 -22.88 -4.79
C LEU A 77 -3.34 -23.68 -3.90
N GLN A 78 -2.08 -23.24 -3.82
CA GLN A 78 -1.07 -23.92 -3.02
C GLN A 78 -1.30 -23.65 -1.52
N PRO A 79 -0.91 -24.58 -0.62
CA PRO A 79 -1.15 -24.44 0.82
C PRO A 79 -0.41 -23.26 1.48
N ASN A 80 0.56 -22.67 0.79
CA ASN A 80 1.31 -21.50 1.21
C ASN A 80 0.80 -20.19 0.57
N MET A 81 -0.34 -20.24 -0.12
CA MET A 81 -1.04 -19.11 -0.73
C MET A 81 -2.44 -19.00 -0.13
N TYR A 82 -2.92 -17.77 0.07
CA TYR A 82 -4.23 -17.53 0.65
C TYR A 82 -4.87 -16.27 0.07
N PHE A 83 -6.14 -16.37 -0.31
CA PHE A 83 -6.97 -15.25 -0.74
C PHE A 83 -8.05 -15.00 0.30
N GLU A 84 -8.17 -13.76 0.74
CA GLU A 84 -9.21 -13.32 1.67
C GLU A 84 -10.05 -12.23 1.02
N ASP A 85 -11.37 -12.42 1.03
CA ASP A 85 -12.31 -11.38 0.64
C ASP A 85 -12.33 -10.28 1.72
N VAL A 86 -12.08 -9.04 1.31
CA VAL A 86 -12.08 -7.87 2.21
C VAL A 86 -13.01 -6.80 1.69
N VAL A 87 -13.40 -5.88 2.57
CA VAL A 87 -14.32 -4.80 2.24
C VAL A 87 -13.70 -3.47 2.61
N VAL A 88 -13.63 -2.55 1.64
CA VAL A 88 -13.13 -1.19 1.85
C VAL A 88 -14.32 -0.25 2.04
N TYR A 89 -14.43 0.33 3.24
CA TYR A 89 -15.46 1.31 3.58
C TYR A 89 -14.95 2.74 3.36
N HIS A 90 -15.88 3.67 3.11
CA HIS A 90 -15.59 5.10 3.06
C HIS A 90 -16.43 5.85 4.10
N GLU A 91 -15.74 6.63 4.93
CA GLU A 91 -16.34 7.48 5.95
C GLU A 91 -16.33 8.96 5.53
N GLY A 92 -17.24 9.75 6.09
CA GLY A 92 -17.37 11.18 5.78
C GLY A 92 -18.07 11.46 4.44
N GLU A 93 -17.68 12.57 3.81
CA GLU A 93 -18.25 13.00 2.54
C GLU A 93 -17.79 12.15 1.38
N ASP A 94 -18.73 11.79 0.52
CA ASP A 94 -18.43 11.01 -0.66
C ASP A 94 -17.67 11.83 -1.72
N LYS A 95 -17.96 13.13 -1.81
CA LYS A 95 -17.29 14.04 -2.75
C LYS A 95 -16.44 15.06 -2.00
N ALA A 96 -15.17 15.11 -2.35
CA ALA A 96 -14.19 16.00 -1.72
C ALA A 96 -14.59 17.49 -1.78
N ASN A 97 -15.34 17.91 -2.80
CA ASN A 97 -15.73 19.31 -2.95
C ASN A 97 -16.76 19.79 -1.89
N TYR A 98 -17.48 18.89 -1.20
CA TYR A 98 -18.39 19.29 -0.12
C TYR A 98 -17.65 19.92 1.06
N TYR A 99 -16.43 19.47 1.34
CA TYR A 99 -15.58 20.08 2.37
C TYR A 99 -15.15 21.52 2.05
N ASN A 100 -15.32 21.97 0.81
CA ASN A 100 -14.96 23.32 0.38
C ASN A 100 -16.17 24.27 0.33
N ILE A 101 -17.35 23.83 0.77
CA ILE A 101 -18.55 24.68 0.81
C ILE A 101 -18.50 25.57 2.06
N PRO A 102 -18.53 26.91 1.93
CA PRO A 102 -18.56 27.80 3.09
C PRO A 102 -19.72 27.48 4.04
N GLY A 103 -19.41 27.32 5.33
CA GLY A 103 -20.41 26.96 6.35
C GLY A 103 -20.71 25.46 6.46
N TYR A 104 -20.10 24.60 5.64
CA TYR A 104 -20.19 23.15 5.78
C TYR A 104 -19.14 22.64 6.77
N THR A 105 -19.53 22.44 8.04
CA THR A 105 -18.64 22.02 9.13
C THR A 105 -19.07 20.68 9.75
N ILE A 106 -19.52 19.74 8.92
CA ILE A 106 -20.12 18.47 9.42
C ILE A 106 -19.03 17.46 9.84
N HIS A 107 -17.77 17.71 9.50
CA HIS A 107 -16.68 16.80 9.80
C HIS A 107 -15.45 17.52 10.31
N ASP A 108 -15.04 17.15 11.52
CA ASP A 108 -13.70 17.45 12.02
C ASP A 108 -12.76 16.36 11.50
N ASN A 109 -11.78 16.75 10.67
CA ASN A 109 -10.66 15.87 10.34
C ASN A 109 -9.78 15.73 11.58
N VAL A 110 -10.17 14.84 12.49
CA VAL A 110 -9.34 14.48 13.64
C VAL A 110 -8.19 13.63 13.12
N VAL A 111 -7.07 14.27 12.82
CA VAL A 111 -5.81 13.56 12.59
C VAL A 111 -5.36 13.04 13.96
N PRO A 112 -5.36 11.72 14.20
CA PRO A 112 -4.91 11.21 15.49
C PRO A 112 -3.43 11.58 15.66
N LYS A 113 -3.11 12.16 16.83
CA LYS A 113 -1.72 12.44 17.20
C LYS A 113 -1.11 11.12 17.68
N TYR A 114 -0.39 10.43 16.82
CA TYR A 114 0.52 9.36 17.20
C TYR A 114 1.93 9.92 17.32
#